data_AF-A0A950KAI6-F1
#
_entry.id   AF-A0A950KAI6-F1
#
_cell.length_a   1.000
_cell.length_b   1.000
_cell.length_c   1.000
_cell.angle_alpha   90.00
_cell.angle_beta   90.00
_cell.angle_gamma   90.00
#
_symmetry.space_group_name_H-M   'P 1'
#
loop_
_entity.id
_entity.type
_entity.pdbx_description
1 polymer ?
#
loop_
_entity_poly.entity_id
_entity_poly.type
_entity_poly.pdbx_seq_one_letter_code
_entity_poly.pdbx_strand_id
1 'polypeptide(L)' 'MGDTILYKNKPLGQVLKMLELVNEGHIQEALQIQRKQGGLIGEILVRLGYVTADEVELALASQKGAKIAGMGELPDPPAS' A
#
# COMPACT_ATOMS: atom_id res chain seq x y z
N MET A 1 -1.41 21.99 -10.75
CA MET A 1 -0.79 20.68 -10.47
C MET A 1 -0.70 20.56 -8.97
N GLY A 2 -1.62 19.79 -8.38
CA GLY A 2 -1.91 19.80 -6.93
C GLY A 2 -2.29 18.41 -6.43
N ASP A 3 -1.70 17.38 -7.05
CA ASP A 3 -2.01 15.96 -6.84
C ASP A 3 -1.27 15.33 -5.65
N THR A 4 -0.29 16.01 -5.06
CA THR A 4 0.60 15.46 -4.02
C THR A 4 -0.08 15.17 -2.67
N ILE A 5 -1.35 15.55 -2.47
CA ILE A 5 -2.06 15.41 -1.18
C ILE A 5 -3.08 14.24 -1.17
N LEU A 6 -3.34 13.58 -2.31
CA LEU A 6 -4.48 12.67 -2.44
C LEU A 6 -4.37 11.32 -1.70
N TYR A 7 -3.17 10.89 -1.29
CA TYR A 7 -2.96 9.56 -0.68
C TYR A 7 -2.72 9.59 0.83
N LYS A 8 -2.51 10.79 1.39
CA LYS A 8 -2.19 10.97 2.81
C LYS A 8 -3.39 10.51 3.65
N ASN A 9 -3.18 9.55 4.55
CA ASN A 9 -4.18 8.98 5.46
C ASN A 9 -5.29 8.12 4.83
N LYS A 10 -5.17 7.71 3.55
CA LYS A 10 -6.08 6.71 2.96
C LYS A 10 -5.67 5.30 3.33
N PRO A 11 -6.60 4.35 3.51
CA PRO A 11 -6.25 2.96 3.75
C PRO A 11 -5.51 2.36 2.55
N LEU A 12 -4.57 1.44 2.82
CA LEU A 12 -3.71 0.83 1.80
C LEU A 12 -4.51 0.25 0.62
N GLY A 13 -5.63 -0.44 0.89
CA GLY A 13 -6.50 -0.97 -0.17
C GLY A 13 -7.07 0.10 -1.11
N GLN A 14 -7.34 1.32 -0.60
CA GLN A 14 -7.80 2.42 -1.44
C GLN A 14 -6.66 3.03 -2.26
N VAL A 15 -5.43 3.04 -1.73
CA VAL A 15 -4.25 3.46 -2.49
C VAL A 15 -3.99 2.48 -3.63
N LEU A 16 -3.96 1.17 -3.35
CA LEU A 16 -3.83 0.12 -4.36
C LEU A 16 -4.92 0.21 -5.43
N LYS A 17 -6.16 0.55 -5.06
CA LYS A 17 -7.25 0.77 -6.01
C LYS A 17 -7.00 1.96 -6.93
N MET A 18 -6.54 3.08 -6.38
CA MET A 18 -6.24 4.28 -7.17
C MET A 18 -5.03 4.09 -8.09
N LEU A 19 -4.11 3.19 -7.71
CA LEU A 19 -3.01 2.74 -8.56
C LEU A 19 -3.44 1.67 -9.58
N GLU A 20 -4.74 1.34 -9.65
CA GLU A 20 -5.31 0.32 -10.54
C GLU A 20 -4.73 -1.11 -10.35
N LEU A 21 -4.07 -1.35 -9.22
CA LEU A 21 -3.46 -2.64 -8.87
C LEU A 21 -4.50 -3.64 -8.32
N VAL A 22 -5.56 -3.13 -7.71
CA VAL A 22 -6.67 -3.93 -7.20
C VAL A 22 -8.01 -3.30 -7.53
N ASN A 23 -9.07 -4.12 -7.58
CA ASN A 23 -10.44 -3.64 -7.70
C ASN A 23 -11.18 -3.74 -6.35
N GLU A 24 -12.42 -3.25 -6.30
CA GLU A 24 -13.24 -3.35 -5.09
C GLU A 24 -13.49 -4.79 -4.65
N GLY A 25 -13.67 -5.73 -5.57
CA GLY A 25 -13.86 -7.14 -5.25
C GLY A 25 -12.68 -7.73 -4.48
N HIS A 26 -11.46 -7.49 -4.96
CA HIS A 26 -10.22 -7.95 -4.32
C HIS A 26 -10.07 -7.37 -2.90
N ILE A 27 -10.40 -6.08 -2.73
CA ILE A 27 -10.36 -5.42 -1.42
C ILE A 27 -11.39 -6.02 -0.48
N GLN A 28 -12.63 -6.24 -0.95
CA GLN A 28 -13.69 -6.84 -0.13
C GLN A 28 -13.32 -8.26 0.30
N GLU A 29 -12.75 -9.07 -0.60
CA GLU A 29 -12.32 -10.43 -0.29
C GLU A 29 -11.20 -10.42 0.76
N ALA A 30 -10.18 -9.59 0.57
CA ALA A 30 -9.10 -9.44 1.53
C ALA A 30 -9.59 -8.91 2.90
N LEU A 31 -10.57 -7.99 2.92
CA LEU A 31 -11.19 -7.48 4.15
C LEU A 31 -11.97 -8.58 4.89
N GLN A 32 -12.66 -9.47 4.16
CA GLN A 32 -13.36 -10.60 4.78
C GLN A 32 -12.38 -11.54 5.48
N ILE A 33 -11.24 -11.82 4.84
CA ILE A 33 -10.18 -12.65 5.43
C ILE A 33 -9.57 -11.94 6.63
N GLN A 34 -9.25 -10.65 6.51
CA GLN A 34 -8.71 -9.84 7.60
C GLN A 34 -9.64 -9.82 8.82
N ARG A 35 -10.95 -9.75 8.62
CA ARG A 35 -11.92 -9.79 9.72
C ARG A 35 -11.98 -11.13 10.43
N LYS A 36 -11.73 -12.24 9.73
CA LYS A 36 -11.76 -13.59 10.29
C LYS A 36 -10.45 -14.00 10.94
N GLN A 37 -9.32 -13.62 10.35
CA GLN A 37 -7.98 -14.09 10.72
C GLN A 37 -7.10 -13.01 11.35
N GLY A 38 -7.49 -11.73 11.24
CA GLY A 38 -6.62 -10.61 11.55
C GLY A 38 -5.55 -10.37 10.47
N GLY A 39 -4.55 -9.56 10.80
CA GLY A 39 -3.38 -9.31 9.95
C GLY A 39 -3.47 -8.05 9.08
N LEU A 40 -2.45 -7.84 8.23
CA LEU A 40 -2.33 -6.69 7.36
C LEU A 40 -3.04 -6.95 6.02
N ILE A 41 -3.84 -5.97 5.57
CA ILE A 41 -4.58 -6.09 4.30
C ILE A 41 -3.63 -6.30 3.11
N GLY A 42 -2.45 -5.66 3.12
CA GLY A 42 -1.43 -5.83 2.08
C GLY A 42 -0.93 -7.27 1.98
N GLU A 43 -0.57 -7.89 3.10
CA GLU A 43 -0.12 -9.29 3.11
C GLU A 43 -1.22 -10.25 2.64
N ILE A 44 -2.47 -9.98 3.00
CA ILE A 44 -3.61 -10.79 2.55
C ILE A 44 -3.79 -10.66 1.03
N LEU A 45 -3.72 -9.45 0.49
CA LEU A 45 -3.80 -9.21 -0.96
C LEU A 45 -2.65 -9.93 -1.71
N VAL A 46 -1.44 -9.97 -1.12
CA VAL A 46 -0.30 -10.73 -1.67
C VAL A 46 -0.54 -12.24 -1.62
N ARG A 47 -1.03 -12.76 -0.49
CA ARG A 47 -1.35 -14.18 -0.33
C ARG A 47 -2.45 -14.65 -1.27
N LEU A 48 -3.39 -13.77 -1.61
CA LEU A 48 -4.44 -14.02 -2.61
C LEU A 48 -3.93 -13.91 -4.05
N GLY A 49 -2.71 -13.41 -4.27
CA GLY A 49 -2.13 -13.23 -5.59
C GLY A 49 -2.70 -12.05 -6.37
N TYR A 50 -3.36 -11.10 -5.70
CA TYR A 50 -3.90 -9.90 -6.36
C TYR A 50 -2.86 -8.82 -6.58
N VAL A 51 -1.84 -8.79 -5.72
CA VAL A 51 -0.70 -7.86 -5.79
C VAL A 51 0.56 -8.57 -5.35
N THR A 52 1.70 -7.99 -5.68
CA THR A 52 3.02 -8.41 -5.21
C THR A 52 3.44 -7.61 -3.97
N ALA A 53 4.46 -8.10 -3.26
CA ALA A 53 5.03 -7.37 -2.13
C ALA A 53 5.57 -5.99 -2.55
N ASP A 54 6.19 -5.92 -3.74
CA ASP A 54 6.76 -4.70 -4.31
C ASP A 54 5.67 -3.63 -4.58
N GLU A 55 4.54 -4.05 -5.15
CA GLU A 55 3.37 -3.19 -5.37
C GLU A 55 2.75 -2.68 -4.06
N VAL A 56 2.74 -3.51 -3.02
CA VAL A 56 2.32 -3.11 -1.68
C VAL A 56 3.27 -2.08 -1.09
N GLU A 57 4.58 -2.26 -1.23
CA GLU A 57 5.59 -1.29 -0.79
C GLU A 57 5.47 0.05 -1.53
N LEU A 58 5.26 0.02 -2.85
CA LEU A 58 5.01 1.21 -3.67
C LEU A 58 3.77 1.99 -3.18
N ALA A 59 2.69 1.27 -2.89
CA ALA A 59 1.47 1.87 -2.36
C ALA A 59 1.67 2.44 -0.94
N LEU A 60 2.45 1.78 -0.09
CA LEU A 60 2.81 2.27 1.25
C LEU A 60 3.69 3.52 1.18
N ALA A 61 4.66 3.57 0.27
CA ALA A 61 5.48 4.75 0.02
C ALA A 61 4.63 5.94 -0.44
N SER A 62 3.68 5.67 -1.35
CA SER A 62 2.71 6.66 -1.85
C SER A 62 1.80 7.17 -0.72
N GLN A 63 1.33 6.27 0.16
CA GLN A 63 0.49 6.61 1.31
C GLN A 63 1.19 7.52 2.33
N LYS A 64 2.49 7.28 2.58
CA LYS A 64 3.30 8.06 3.53
C LYS A 64 3.61 9.47 3.01
N GLY A 65 3.21 9.80 1.78
CA GLY A 65 3.56 11.07 1.15
C GLY A 65 5.07 11.18 0.99
N ALA A 66 5.74 10.06 0.69
CA ALA A 66 7.10 10.10 0.21
C ALA A 66 7.06 10.90 -1.09
N LYS A 67 7.36 12.19 -0.94
CA LYS A 67 7.66 13.07 -2.04
C LYS A 67 8.78 12.35 -2.80
N ILE A 68 8.45 11.73 -3.93
CA ILE A 68 9.46 11.39 -4.93
C ILE A 68 9.98 12.69 -5.55
N ALA A 69 10.53 13.58 -4.72
CA ALA A 69 11.29 14.73 -5.16
C ALA A 69 12.67 14.58 -4.55
N GLY A 70 13.56 14.00 -5.34
CA GLY A 70 14.97 13.85 -5.03
C GLY A 70 15.28 12.50 -4.41
N MET A 71 15.97 11.67 -5.18
CA MET A 71 16.94 10.74 -4.62
C MET A 71 17.79 11.50 -3.58
N GLY A 72 17.77 11.02 -2.33
CA GLY A 72 18.54 11.61 -1.24
C GLY A 72 17.98 11.13 0.09
N GLU A 73 18.71 10.23 0.75
CA GLU A 73 18.49 9.77 2.12
C GLU A 73 17.43 8.66 2.29
N LEU A 74 17.88 7.44 1.97
CA LEU A 74 17.49 6.27 2.75
C LEU A 74 17.96 6.54 4.20
N PRO A 75 17.11 6.49 5.23
CA PRO A 75 17.63 6.36 6.59
C PRO A 75 18.32 4.99 6.67
N ASP A 76 19.62 5.01 6.94
CA ASP A 76 20.43 3.83 7.18
C ASP A 76 19.69 2.86 8.11
N PRO A 77 19.62 1.55 7.79
CA PRO A 77 19.09 0.57 8.72
C PRO A 77 19.89 0.66 10.03
N PRO A 78 19.24 0.51 11.19
CA PRO A 78 19.87 0.73 12.48
C PRO A 78 21.08 -0.20 12.63
N ALA A 79 22.22 0.40 12.93
CA ALA A 79 23.48 -0.30 13.19
C ALA A 79 23.27 -1.42 14.22
N SER A 80 23.73 -2.63 13.89
CA SER A 80 24.03 -3.68 14.86
C SER A 80 25.38 -3.43 15.52
#